data_AF-A0A2I1I0F4-F1
#
_entry.id   AF-A0A2I1I0F4-F1
#
_cell.length_a   1.000
_cell.length_b   1.000
_cell.length_c   1.000
_cell.angle_alpha   90.00
_cell.angle_beta   90.00
_cell.angle_gamma   90.00
#
_symmetry.space_group_name_H-M   'P 1'
#
loop_
_entity.id
_entity.type
_entity.pdbx_description
1 polymer ?
#
loop_
_entity_poly.entity_id
_entity_poly.type
_entity_poly.pdbx_seq_one_letter_code
_entity_poly.pdbx_strand_id
1 'polypeptide(L)'
;MLLCPKGDAVSNSTALIALVGLAIALVWAWAWFGIGASARRVSVRLELGAGHAAGEMGRVVWPLMPLLSLLWFLTADLMAREARGLDTLGSLGLVIGVLALMGAAAVQALYFGGLPAWAYPGWMARRYYASHPGARERELGTRAVI
;
A
#
# COMPACT_ATOMS: atom_id res chain seq x y z
N MET A 1 -10.55 1.95 45.84
CA MET A 1 -10.89 2.28 44.44
C MET A 1 -9.59 2.43 43.67
N LEU A 2 -9.19 1.41 42.92
CA LEU A 2 -8.03 1.47 42.03
C LEU A 2 -8.39 2.37 40.84
N LEU A 3 -7.68 3.49 40.68
CA LEU A 3 -7.67 4.25 39.43
C LEU A 3 -7.26 3.27 38.32
N CYS A 4 -8.16 3.04 37.38
CA CYS A 4 -7.93 2.17 36.25
C CYS A 4 -7.13 2.98 35.19
N PRO A 5 -5.84 2.69 34.92
CA PRO A 5 -5.05 3.37 33.88
C PRO A 5 -5.34 2.77 32.50
N LYS A 6 -6.55 2.22 32.31
CA LYS A 6 -6.91 1.42 31.14
C LYS A 6 -7.17 2.31 29.91
N GLY A 7 -7.62 3.55 30.14
CA GLY A 7 -7.82 4.54 29.08
C GLY A 7 -6.51 5.01 28.43
N ASP A 8 -5.49 5.27 29.24
CA ASP A 8 -4.21 5.82 28.77
C ASP A 8 -3.40 4.75 28.01
N ALA A 9 -3.38 3.52 28.52
CA ALA A 9 -2.69 2.41 27.87
C ALA A 9 -3.31 2.04 26.52
N VAL A 10 -4.65 1.99 26.43
CA VAL A 10 -5.36 1.68 25.17
C VAL A 10 -5.16 2.81 24.15
N SER A 11 -5.27 4.08 24.57
CA SER A 11 -5.02 5.23 23.69
C SER A 11 -3.58 5.22 23.13
N ASN A 12 -2.61 4.89 23.97
CA ASN A 12 -1.20 4.81 23.56
C ASN A 12 -0.93 3.62 22.61
N SER A 13 -1.55 2.47 22.85
CA SER A 13 -1.47 1.32 21.93
C SER A 13 -2.15 1.59 20.59
N THR A 14 -3.32 2.22 20.57
CA THR A 14 -4.01 2.62 19.33
C THR A 14 -3.20 3.65 18.55
N ALA A 15 -2.59 4.63 19.23
CA ALA A 15 -1.72 5.61 18.60
C ALA A 15 -0.47 4.97 17.98
N LEU A 16 0.15 4.01 18.66
CA LEU A 16 1.29 3.25 18.13
C LEU A 16 0.89 2.43 16.90
N ILE A 17 -0.25 1.75 16.93
CA ILE A 17 -0.79 0.96 15.79
C ILE A 17 -1.07 1.86 14.59
N ALA A 18 -1.65 3.04 14.82
CA ALA A 18 -1.90 4.03 13.78
C ALA A 18 -0.60 4.59 13.20
N LEU A 19 0.41 4.85 14.04
CA LEU A 19 1.70 5.38 13.63
C LEU A 19 2.50 4.36 12.82
N VAL A 20 2.50 3.08 13.23
CA VAL A 20 3.10 1.99 12.46
C VAL A 20 2.40 1.84 11.11
N GLY A 21 1.07 1.86 11.08
CA GLY A 21 0.29 1.85 9.84
C GLY A 21 0.61 3.02 8.92
N LEU A 22 0.81 4.22 9.48
CA LEU A 22 1.20 5.42 8.75
C LEU A 22 2.60 5.34 8.18
N ALA A 23 3.57 4.85 8.97
CA ALA A 23 4.92 4.63 8.49
C ALA A 23 4.93 3.64 7.32
N ILE A 24 4.18 2.53 7.42
CA ILE A 24 4.03 1.54 6.34
C ILE A 24 3.40 2.20 5.11
N ALA A 25 2.27 2.90 5.28
CA ALA A 25 1.58 3.58 4.18
C ALA A 25 2.45 4.65 3.49
N LEU A 26 3.27 5.40 4.24
CA LEU A 26 4.19 6.39 3.69
C LEU A 26 5.33 5.75 2.91
N VAL A 27 5.91 4.65 3.40
CA VAL A 27 6.93 3.88 2.66
C VAL A 27 6.34 3.35 1.35
N TRP A 28 5.11 2.87 1.40
CA TRP A 28 4.37 2.42 0.23
C TRP A 28 4.12 3.55 -0.76
N ALA A 29 3.57 4.67 -0.30
CA ALA A 29 3.33 5.85 -1.13
C ALA A 29 4.64 6.34 -1.76
N TRP A 30 5.73 6.39 -0.99
CA TRP A 30 7.05 6.77 -1.49
C TRP A 30 7.53 5.86 -2.63
N ALA A 31 7.40 4.54 -2.48
CA ALA A 31 7.74 3.58 -3.51
C ALA A 31 6.84 3.71 -4.75
N TRP A 32 5.55 4.00 -4.55
CA TRP A 32 4.54 4.12 -5.61
C TRP A 32 4.64 5.42 -6.42
N PHE A 33 4.95 6.52 -5.75
CA PHE A 33 5.15 7.83 -6.38
C PHE A 33 6.57 7.99 -6.93
N GLY A 34 7.51 7.09 -6.60
CA GLY A 34 8.87 7.13 -7.16
C GLY A 34 9.61 8.45 -6.84
N ILE A 35 9.35 9.04 -5.67
CA ILE A 35 9.91 10.34 -5.26
C ILE A 35 11.40 10.14 -4.90
N GLY A 36 12.26 10.42 -5.86
CA GLY A 36 13.73 10.33 -5.73
C GLY A 36 14.32 9.09 -6.40
N ALA A 37 15.63 9.15 -6.69
CA ALA A 37 16.36 8.09 -7.38
C ALA A 37 16.39 6.75 -6.62
N SER A 38 16.31 6.78 -5.28
CA SER A 38 16.18 5.58 -4.45
C SER A 38 14.82 4.91 -4.61
N ALA A 39 13.73 5.69 -4.62
CA ALA A 39 12.37 5.17 -4.81
C ALA A 39 12.20 4.52 -6.18
N ARG A 40 12.73 5.15 -7.23
CA ARG A 40 12.71 4.62 -8.60
C ARG A 40 13.54 3.34 -8.73
N ARG A 41 14.71 3.27 -8.10
CA ARG A 41 15.53 2.04 -8.10
C ARG A 41 14.87 0.89 -7.35
N VAL A 42 14.26 1.16 -6.20
CA VAL A 42 13.56 0.15 -5.40
C VAL A 42 12.33 -0.35 -6.14
N SER A 43 11.50 0.55 -6.69
CA SER A 43 10.30 0.17 -7.45
C SER A 43 10.62 -0.67 -8.70
N VAL A 44 11.68 -0.32 -9.45
CA VAL A 44 12.13 -1.14 -10.60
C VAL A 44 12.68 -2.50 -10.16
N ARG A 45 13.40 -2.57 -9.03
CA ARG A 45 13.87 -3.87 -8.48
C ARG A 45 12.74 -4.75 -7.97
N LEU A 46 11.71 -4.16 -7.36
CA LEU A 46 10.51 -4.88 -6.91
C LEU A 46 9.72 -5.45 -8.09
N GLU A 47 9.80 -4.79 -9.25
CA GLU A 47 9.20 -5.27 -10.49
C GLU A 47 10.02 -6.38 -11.15
N LEU A 48 11.35 -6.24 -11.21
CA LEU A 48 12.26 -7.20 -11.86
C LEU A 48 12.61 -8.43 -11.01
N GLY A 49 12.59 -8.31 -9.67
CA GLY A 49 12.90 -9.41 -8.74
C GLY A 49 11.83 -10.50 -8.67
N ALA A 50 10.69 -10.27 -9.32
CA ALA A 50 9.59 -11.20 -9.39
C ALA A 50 9.76 -12.10 -10.64
N GLY A 51 10.47 -13.22 -10.51
CA GLY A 51 10.52 -14.26 -11.56
C GLY A 51 9.12 -14.75 -11.96
N HIS A 52 9.00 -15.56 -13.03
CA HIS A 52 7.72 -15.91 -13.68
C HIS A 52 6.54 -16.26 -12.73
N ALA A 53 6.78 -16.95 -11.61
CA ALA A 53 5.75 -17.28 -10.61
C ALA A 53 5.50 -16.15 -9.58
N ALA A 54 6.55 -15.43 -9.16
CA ALA A 54 6.43 -14.29 -8.26
C ALA A 54 5.82 -13.05 -8.96
N GLY A 55 5.97 -12.94 -10.28
CA GLY A 55 5.38 -11.87 -11.10
C GLY A 55 3.86 -11.99 -11.22
N GLU A 56 3.35 -13.22 -11.37
CA GLU A 56 1.92 -13.53 -11.34
C GLU A 56 1.31 -13.23 -9.96
N MET A 57 1.98 -13.64 -8.88
CA MET A 57 1.58 -13.29 -7.51
C MET A 57 1.64 -11.77 -7.26
N GLY A 58 2.70 -11.11 -7.74
CA GLY A 58 2.87 -9.67 -7.68
C GLY A 58 1.73 -8.92 -8.36
N ARG A 59 1.21 -9.41 -9.50
CA ARG A 59 0.11 -8.76 -10.22
C ARG A 59 -1.14 -8.56 -9.38
N VAL A 60 -1.39 -9.47 -8.44
CA VAL A 60 -2.53 -9.43 -7.53
C VAL A 60 -2.16 -8.75 -6.22
N VAL A 61 -0.99 -9.05 -5.66
CA VAL A 61 -0.59 -8.56 -4.34
C VAL A 61 -0.29 -7.06 -4.37
N TRP A 62 0.38 -6.55 -5.40
CA TRP A 62 0.78 -5.14 -5.45
C TRP A 62 -0.43 -4.20 -5.36
N PRO A 63 -1.48 -4.33 -6.19
CA PRO A 63 -2.66 -3.46 -6.13
C PRO A 63 -3.45 -3.54 -4.81
N LEU A 64 -3.31 -4.65 -4.08
CA LEU A 64 -3.97 -4.86 -2.80
C LEU A 64 -3.23 -4.22 -1.62
N MET A 65 -1.92 -3.97 -1.72
CA MET A 65 -1.12 -3.39 -0.62
C MET A 65 -1.61 -2.01 -0.13
N PRO A 66 -1.98 -1.05 -1.01
CA PRO A 66 -2.58 0.21 -0.58
C PRO A 66 -3.94 0.01 0.09
N LEU A 67 -4.76 -0.91 -0.43
CA LEU A 67 -6.08 -1.21 0.14
C LEU A 67 -5.96 -1.89 1.51
N LEU A 68 -4.96 -2.75 1.70
CA LEU A 68 -4.63 -3.35 2.98
C LEU A 68 -4.19 -2.29 4.00
N SER A 69 -3.43 -1.29 3.56
CA SER A 69 -3.05 -0.16 4.41
C SER A 69 -4.28 0.66 4.82
N LEU A 70 -5.21 0.93 3.89
CA LEU A 70 -6.48 1.59 4.22
C LEU A 70 -7.33 0.76 5.17
N LEU A 71 -7.42 -0.55 4.93
CA LEU A 71 -8.15 -1.47 5.79
C LEU A 71 -7.61 -1.38 7.22
N TRP A 72 -6.28 -1.41 7.41
CA TRP A 72 -5.64 -1.26 8.72
C TRP A 72 -6.09 -0.02 9.48
N PHE A 73 -6.17 1.14 8.82
CA PHE A 73 -6.65 2.37 9.44
C PHE A 73 -8.14 2.33 9.77
N LEU A 74 -8.95 1.77 8.88
CA LEU A 74 -10.38 1.64 9.10
C LEU A 74 -10.69 0.71 10.27
N THR A 75 -9.96 -0.39 10.44
CA THR A 75 -10.11 -1.26 11.61
C THR A 75 -9.68 -0.55 12.89
N ALA A 76 -8.60 0.24 12.85
CA ALA A 76 -8.18 1.03 14.02
C ALA A 76 -9.22 2.10 14.40
N ASP A 77 -9.81 2.79 13.41
CA ASP A 77 -10.90 3.76 13.63
C ASP A 77 -12.16 3.08 14.17
N LEU A 78 -12.53 1.92 13.64
CA LEU A 78 -13.66 1.11 14.12
C LEU A 78 -13.49 0.75 15.60
N MET A 79 -12.33 0.22 15.98
CA MET A 79 -12.01 -0.13 17.37
C MET A 79 -12.01 1.11 18.28
N ALA A 80 -11.51 2.25 17.80
CA ALA A 80 -11.51 3.50 18.57
C ALA A 80 -12.93 4.05 18.78
N ARG A 81 -13.81 3.94 17.78
CA ARG A 81 -15.23 4.34 17.89
C ARG A 81 -15.99 3.45 18.85
N GLU A 82 -15.80 2.14 18.74
CA GLU A 82 -16.41 1.14 19.62
C GLU A 82 -15.99 1.37 21.08
N ALA A 83 -14.70 1.61 21.34
CA ALA A 83 -14.19 1.94 22.67
C ALA A 83 -14.75 3.25 23.25
N ARG A 84 -15.18 4.18 22.40
CA ARG A 84 -15.79 5.47 22.78
C ARG A 84 -17.33 5.41 22.82
N GLY A 85 -17.94 4.27 22.52
CA GLY A 85 -19.39 4.13 22.41
C GLY A 85 -20.02 4.96 21.28
N LEU A 86 -19.24 5.28 20.23
CA LEU A 86 -19.70 6.02 19.06
C LEU A 86 -20.30 5.08 18.01
N ASP A 87 -21.15 5.62 17.13
CA ASP A 87 -21.71 4.84 16.02
C ASP A 87 -20.60 4.30 15.10
N THR A 88 -20.70 3.01 14.81
CA THR A 88 -19.74 2.22 14.04
C THR A 88 -20.26 1.85 12.65
N LEU A 89 -21.55 2.05 12.35
CA LEU A 89 -22.16 1.63 11.08
C LEU A 89 -21.43 2.21 9.86
N GLY A 90 -21.05 3.49 9.90
CA GLY A 90 -20.29 4.12 8.82
C GLY A 90 -18.89 3.52 8.63
N SER A 91 -18.16 3.28 9.71
CA SER A 91 -16.81 2.69 9.66
C SER A 91 -16.85 1.22 9.22
N LEU A 92 -17.85 0.46 9.67
CA LEU A 92 -18.12 -0.90 9.23
C LEU A 92 -18.45 -0.96 7.73
N GLY A 93 -19.27 -0.02 7.24
CA GLY A 93 -19.58 0.11 5.81
C GLY A 93 -18.33 0.38 4.97
N LEU A 94 -17.42 1.22 5.45
CA LEU A 94 -16.13 1.48 4.80
C LEU A 94 -15.22 0.24 4.77
N VAL A 95 -15.14 -0.51 5.87
CA VAL A 95 -14.39 -1.79 5.94
C VAL A 95 -14.93 -2.77 4.90
N ILE A 96 -16.25 -2.96 4.85
CA ILE A 96 -16.91 -3.85 3.87
C ILE A 96 -16.64 -3.36 2.44
N GLY A 97 -16.75 -2.05 2.19
CA GLY A 97 -16.47 -1.46 0.88
C GLY A 97 -15.03 -1.69 0.40
N VAL A 98 -14.04 -1.52 1.30
CA VAL A 98 -12.63 -1.78 0.98
C VAL A 98 -12.38 -3.26 0.72
N LEU A 99 -12.97 -4.16 1.50
CA LEU A 99 -12.88 -5.61 1.28
C LEU A 99 -13.50 -6.03 -0.06
N ALA A 100 -14.67 -5.48 -0.40
CA ALA A 100 -15.31 -5.73 -1.69
C ALA A 100 -14.43 -5.23 -2.85
N LEU A 101 -13.82 -4.05 -2.70
CA LEU A 101 -12.89 -3.51 -3.69
C LEU A 101 -11.63 -4.37 -3.84
N MET A 102 -11.08 -4.90 -2.75
CA MET A 102 -9.97 -5.86 -2.79
C MET A 102 -10.36 -7.13 -3.55
N GLY A 103 -11.56 -7.67 -3.28
CA GLY A 103 -12.08 -8.82 -4.01
C GLY A 103 -12.22 -8.54 -5.50
N ALA A 104 -12.82 -7.41 -5.88
CA ALA A 104 -12.96 -7.00 -7.26
C ALA A 104 -11.61 -6.80 -7.97
N ALA A 105 -10.64 -6.16 -7.30
CA ALA A 105 -9.29 -5.99 -7.82
C ALA A 105 -8.57 -7.34 -8.03
N ALA A 106 -8.74 -8.29 -7.12
CA ALA A 106 -8.19 -9.63 -7.28
C ALA A 106 -8.83 -10.39 -8.45
N VAL A 107 -10.17 -10.33 -8.59
CA VAL A 107 -10.89 -10.93 -9.71
C VAL A 107 -10.44 -10.30 -11.04
N GLN A 108 -10.34 -8.98 -11.11
CA GLN A 108 -9.84 -8.26 -12.28
C GLN A 108 -8.42 -8.71 -12.64
N ALA A 109 -7.53 -8.76 -11.65
CA ALA A 109 -6.14 -9.13 -11.87
C ALA A 109 -5.97 -10.58 -12.35
N LEU A 110 -6.78 -11.51 -11.83
CA LEU A 110 -6.69 -12.94 -12.15
C LEU A 110 -7.40 -13.33 -13.45
N TYR A 111 -8.57 -12.74 -13.74
CA TYR A 111 -9.45 -13.23 -14.81
C TYR A 111 -9.55 -12.29 -16.02
N PHE A 112 -9.17 -11.01 -15.88
CA PHE A 112 -9.41 -9.99 -16.92
C PHE A 112 -8.13 -9.33 -17.45
N GLY A 113 -6.98 -10.00 -17.29
CA GLY A 113 -5.72 -9.57 -17.92
C GLY A 113 -4.90 -8.55 -17.13
N GLY A 114 -5.08 -8.49 -15.80
CA GLY A 114 -4.31 -7.60 -14.92
C GLY A 114 -4.96 -6.23 -14.72
N LEU A 115 -4.33 -5.41 -13.87
CA LEU A 115 -4.75 -4.04 -13.61
C LEU A 115 -3.93 -3.05 -14.45
N PRO A 116 -4.43 -1.82 -14.68
CA PRO A 116 -3.69 -0.81 -15.43
C PRO A 116 -2.33 -0.49 -14.79
N ALA A 117 -1.37 -0.03 -15.58
CA ALA A 117 0.01 0.15 -15.16
C ALA A 117 0.17 0.95 -13.85
N TRP A 118 -0.70 1.95 -13.60
CA TRP A 118 -0.67 2.77 -12.39
C TRP A 118 -0.94 2.00 -11.08
N ALA A 119 -1.52 0.80 -11.16
CA ALA A 119 -1.77 -0.08 -10.04
C ALA A 119 -0.51 -0.83 -9.57
N TYR A 120 0.64 -0.56 -10.18
CA TYR A 120 1.93 -1.16 -9.84
C TYR A 120 2.94 -0.09 -9.43
N PRO A 121 3.78 -0.33 -8.41
CA PRO A 121 4.68 0.69 -7.86
C PRO A 121 5.71 1.24 -8.88
N GLY A 122 6.09 0.45 -9.89
CA GLY A 122 7.04 0.86 -10.93
C GLY A 122 6.50 1.79 -12.02
N TRP A 123 5.21 2.13 -12.02
CA TRP A 123 4.57 2.87 -13.12
C TRP A 123 5.14 4.28 -13.32
N MET A 124 5.38 5.00 -12.22
CA MET A 124 5.85 6.38 -12.27
C MET A 124 7.35 6.43 -12.60
N ALA A 125 8.12 5.45 -12.11
CA ALA A 125 9.52 5.25 -12.48
C ALA A 125 9.65 4.99 -14.00
N ARG A 126 8.81 4.12 -14.58
CA ARG A 126 8.78 3.88 -16.03
C ARG A 126 8.43 5.13 -16.82
N ARG A 127 7.40 5.87 -16.39
CA ARG A 127 7.01 7.13 -17.04
C ARG A 127 8.12 8.18 -16.97
N TYR A 128 8.83 8.25 -15.85
CA TYR A 128 9.97 9.13 -15.65
C TYR A 128 11.16 8.74 -16.54
N TYR A 129 11.52 7.45 -16.59
CA TYR A 129 12.64 6.98 -17.43
C TYR A 129 12.34 7.03 -18.93
N ALA A 130 11.07 6.88 -19.34
CA ALA A 130 10.65 7.07 -20.73
C ALA A 130 10.81 8.54 -21.18
N SER A 131 10.60 9.51 -20.29
CA SER A 131 10.78 10.93 -20.58
C SER A 131 12.21 11.43 -20.36
N HIS A 132 13.01 10.73 -19.56
CA HIS A 132 14.37 11.12 -19.18
C HIS A 132 15.37 9.96 -19.36
N PRO A 133 15.71 9.59 -20.62
CA PRO A 133 16.62 8.47 -20.91
C PRO A 133 18.01 8.66 -20.28
N GLY A 134 18.52 9.89 -20.22
CA GLY A 134 19.79 10.18 -19.55
C GLY A 134 19.76 10.06 -18.02
N ALA A 135 18.58 10.06 -17.39
CA ALA A 135 18.43 9.75 -15.96
C ALA A 135 18.35 8.24 -15.72
N ARG A 136 17.74 7.50 -16.67
CA ARG A 136 17.72 6.03 -16.67
C ARG A 136 19.14 5.46 -16.67
N GLU A 137 20.00 5.95 -17.56
CA GLU A 137 21.38 5.48 -17.67
C GLU A 137 22.20 5.81 -16.42
N ARG A 138 21.99 6.98 -15.82
CA ARG A 138 22.67 7.40 -14.59
C ARG A 138 22.23 6.61 -13.36
N GLU A 139 20.94 6.30 -13.25
CA GLU A 139 20.38 5.64 -12.05
C GLU A 139 20.43 4.11 -12.13
N LEU A 140 20.25 3.52 -13.31
CA LEU A 140 20.13 2.07 -13.52
C LEU A 140 21.29 1.46 -14.33
N GLY A 141 22.13 2.28 -14.97
CA GLY A 141 23.21 1.84 -15.85
C GLY A 141 22.75 1.57 -17.30
N THR A 142 23.69 1.62 -18.24
CA THR A 142 23.47 1.60 -19.70
C THR A 142 22.81 0.31 -20.24
N ARG A 143 22.58 -0.70 -19.40
CA ARG A 143 22.02 -2.02 -19.79
C ARG A 143 20.81 -2.47 -18.97
N ALA A 144 20.22 -1.62 -18.14
CA ALA A 144 19.04 -2.00 -17.39
C ALA A 144 17.81 -2.11 -18.32
N VAL A 145 17.41 -3.34 -18.63
CA VAL A 145 16.15 -3.64 -19.33
C VAL A 145 15.01 -3.43 -18.33
N ILE A 146 14.07 -2.55 -18.66
CA ILE A 146 12.83 -2.27 -17.92
C ILE A 146 11.69 -2.63 -18.87
#